data_AF-A0A919C8B2-F1
#
_entry.id   AF-A0A919C8B2-F1
#
_cell.length_a   1.000
_cell.length_b   1.000
_cell.length_c   1.000
_cell.angle_alpha   90.00
_cell.angle_beta   90.00
_cell.angle_gamma   90.00
#
_symmetry.space_group_name_H-M   'P 1'
#
loop_
_entity.id
_entity.type
_entity.pdbx_description
1 polymer ?
#
loop_
_entity_poly.entity_id
_entity_poly.type
_entity_poly.pdbx_seq_one_letter_code
_entity_poly.pdbx_strand_id
1 'polypeptide(L)'
;MNKPTKSRQPNGASSIFQGKDGRWHGYVTVGVKDDGTPDRRHVGRETRPEITKAVRELEKQRDSTGVTKAGQTWTVKTWLTHWVENIAAPSVSENTIDGYRVAVYHHLIPGLGAHRLEKLEPEHLERFYKKMRENGSSAGTAHQAHRTIRTALNEATRRRHLATSPAAIAKAPKVEEEEVEPYTLEEIQRLLLEAGKHRNTARWVIALALGLRQGEVLGLQWTDVNFEDGVLDVRRGRLRPRYQHGCGDKCGRKPGYCPQKANIRRETKDTKTRAGKRSIGLPEELARLLRQHQDQQARERLLARDLWTEKGYVFTSPTGEPLNPNTDFHRWKDLLKSAKVRDGRLHDARHTAATVLLILGVSDSIVDRIMGWEPGKSARMRRRYQHVTSPVLQQTAAKVGGLLWGPRLDVIEPAPGGSVPGPSQSPVPTEPTVYVALLGERRIPFLRREHADAVASRWGADHPGQPAEVEEWDREKWVAKGSGGTRPVRDRMPDCRIVHHAHAVYLPGGDRLNIGRDEQWSITAWEFETELYTDLPVRWHTTRRLGQEVEAQVRGADKGAVAAAFAEACAQAVDRAKRPDQYGDTEVW
;
A
#
# COMPACT_ATOMS: atom_id res chain seq x y z
N MET A 1 80.25 -46.00 -2.71
CA MET A 1 79.08 -45.55 -3.50
C MET A 1 77.93 -45.24 -2.55
N ASN A 2 77.57 -43.96 -2.36
CA ASN A 2 76.42 -43.60 -1.54
C ASN A 2 75.12 -43.88 -2.29
N LYS A 3 74.18 -44.61 -1.66
CA LYS A 3 72.81 -44.72 -2.16
C LYS A 3 72.18 -43.32 -2.16
N PRO A 4 71.50 -42.88 -3.23
CA PRO A 4 70.81 -41.59 -3.23
C PRO A 4 69.70 -41.63 -2.17
N THR A 5 69.82 -40.77 -1.17
CA THR A 5 68.76 -40.52 -0.19
C THR A 5 67.53 -40.02 -0.93
N LYS A 6 66.45 -40.82 -0.94
CA LYS A 6 65.15 -40.41 -1.49
C LYS A 6 64.66 -39.18 -0.74
N SER A 7 64.84 -37.99 -1.33
CA SER A 7 64.23 -36.78 -0.80
C SER A 7 62.71 -36.97 -0.79
N ARG A 8 62.08 -36.68 0.34
CA ARG A 8 60.62 -36.80 0.47
C ARG A 8 60.02 -35.75 -0.46
N GLN A 9 59.26 -36.17 -1.48
CA GLN A 9 58.64 -35.23 -2.41
C GLN A 9 57.78 -34.21 -1.63
N PRO A 10 57.76 -32.92 -2.06
CA PRO A 10 57.04 -31.89 -1.33
C PRO A 10 55.55 -32.24 -1.19
N ASN A 11 54.99 -31.91 -0.03
CA ASN A 11 53.60 -32.24 0.29
C ASN A 11 52.66 -31.64 -0.78
N GLY A 12 51.89 -32.50 -1.45
CA GLY A 12 50.99 -32.10 -2.54
C GLY A 12 51.47 -32.45 -3.96
N ALA A 13 52.75 -32.77 -4.16
CA ALA A 13 53.29 -33.18 -5.45
C ALA A 13 52.58 -34.41 -6.03
N SER A 14 52.43 -34.43 -7.37
CA SER A 14 51.93 -35.58 -8.12
C SER A 14 53.00 -36.67 -8.19
N SER A 15 52.60 -37.93 -8.00
CA SER A 15 53.51 -39.08 -8.00
C SER A 15 53.14 -40.09 -9.08
N ILE A 16 54.12 -40.54 -9.86
CA ILE A 16 53.98 -41.62 -10.85
C ILE A 16 54.91 -42.78 -10.47
N PHE A 17 54.40 -44.01 -10.42
CA PHE A 17 55.20 -45.21 -10.18
C PHE A 17 54.58 -46.44 -10.87
N GLN A 18 55.39 -47.49 -11.06
CA GLN A 18 54.90 -48.79 -11.55
C GLN A 18 54.52 -49.69 -10.36
N GLY A 19 53.35 -50.31 -10.41
CA GLY A 19 52.85 -51.21 -9.38
C GLY A 19 53.36 -52.64 -9.55
N LYS A 20 53.11 -53.48 -8.53
CA LYS A 20 53.38 -54.93 -8.59
C LYS A 20 52.46 -55.69 -9.57
N ASP A 21 51.38 -55.03 -10.01
CA ASP A 21 50.44 -55.47 -11.05
C ASP A 21 50.96 -55.19 -12.48
N GLY A 22 52.18 -54.69 -12.64
CA GLY A 22 52.79 -54.33 -13.92
C GLY A 22 52.29 -53.01 -14.51
N ARG A 23 51.17 -52.47 -14.02
CA ARG A 23 50.56 -51.21 -14.48
C ARG A 23 51.26 -49.99 -13.89
N TRP A 24 51.09 -48.86 -14.55
CA TRP A 24 51.58 -47.57 -14.08
C TRP A 24 50.46 -46.81 -13.34
N HIS A 25 50.76 -46.38 -12.13
CA HIS A 25 49.86 -45.63 -11.26
C HIS A 25 50.30 -44.18 -11.14
N GLY A 26 49.33 -43.27 -11.14
CA GLY A 26 49.50 -41.84 -10.92
C GLY A 26 48.59 -41.38 -9.78
N TYR A 27 49.11 -40.54 -8.88
CA TYR A 27 48.32 -39.81 -7.90
C TYR A 27 48.52 -38.31 -8.09
N VAL A 28 47.42 -37.57 -8.14
CA VAL A 28 47.42 -36.10 -8.25
C VAL A 28 46.66 -35.53 -7.06
N THR A 29 47.29 -34.61 -6.32
CA THR A 29 46.59 -33.85 -5.27
C THR A 29 45.83 -32.72 -5.96
N VAL A 30 44.50 -32.78 -5.86
CA VAL A 30 43.57 -31.90 -6.59
C VAL A 30 42.89 -30.86 -5.69
N GLY A 31 43.04 -30.98 -4.38
CA GLY A 31 42.51 -30.03 -3.41
C GLY A 31 42.58 -30.54 -1.97
N VAL A 32 41.71 -30.00 -1.13
CA VAL A 32 41.50 -30.41 0.27
C VAL A 32 40.01 -30.71 0.44
N LYS A 33 39.71 -31.85 1.07
CA LYS A 33 38.35 -32.28 1.42
C LYS A 33 37.80 -31.46 2.58
N ASP A 34 36.51 -31.61 2.86
CA ASP A 34 35.85 -30.85 3.94
C ASP A 34 36.25 -31.32 5.35
N ASP A 35 36.91 -32.49 5.47
CA ASP A 35 37.57 -32.98 6.70
C ASP A 35 39.00 -32.44 6.89
N GLY A 36 39.48 -31.56 5.99
CA GLY A 36 40.84 -31.00 6.01
C GLY A 36 41.91 -31.92 5.41
N THR A 37 41.58 -33.14 4.96
CA THR A 37 42.55 -34.07 4.36
C THR A 37 42.81 -33.78 2.88
N PRO A 38 44.02 -34.06 2.34
CA PRO A 38 44.30 -33.87 0.93
C PRO A 38 43.42 -34.75 0.02
N ASP A 39 42.76 -34.13 -0.95
CA ASP A 39 42.03 -34.82 -2.00
C ASP A 39 43.02 -35.32 -3.06
N ARG A 40 43.21 -36.65 -3.10
CA ARG A 40 44.16 -37.32 -4.00
C ARG A 40 43.40 -38.24 -4.96
N ARG A 41 43.42 -37.90 -6.25
CA ARG A 41 42.87 -38.75 -7.32
C ARG A 41 43.91 -39.74 -7.82
N HIS A 42 43.52 -41.00 -7.92
CA HIS A 42 44.30 -42.09 -8.50
C HIS A 42 43.91 -42.31 -9.97
N VAL A 43 44.89 -42.66 -10.80
CA VAL A 43 44.70 -43.10 -12.18
C VAL A 43 45.68 -44.23 -12.49
N GLY A 44 45.26 -45.21 -13.30
CA GLY A 44 46.10 -46.33 -13.74
C GLY A 44 46.13 -46.45 -15.28
N ARG A 45 47.28 -46.78 -15.85
CA ARG A 45 47.51 -47.00 -17.30
C ARG A 45 48.51 -48.13 -17.53
N GLU A 46 48.61 -48.62 -18.76
CA GLU A 46 49.52 -49.73 -19.10
C GLU A 46 50.93 -49.25 -19.42
N THR A 47 51.05 -48.07 -20.03
CA THR A 47 52.36 -47.51 -20.41
C THR A 47 52.74 -46.25 -19.64
N ARG A 48 54.05 -46.03 -19.48
CA ARG A 48 54.61 -44.83 -18.84
C ARG A 48 54.23 -43.51 -19.57
N PRO A 49 54.16 -43.44 -20.91
CA PRO A 49 53.70 -42.23 -21.60
C PRO A 49 52.23 -41.92 -21.32
N GLU A 50 51.34 -42.93 -21.33
CA GLU A 50 49.91 -42.75 -21.04
C GLU A 50 49.67 -42.22 -19.62
N ILE A 51 50.32 -42.79 -18.60
CA ILE A 51 50.14 -42.32 -17.22
C ILE A 51 50.63 -40.88 -17.07
N THR A 52 51.72 -40.52 -17.75
CA THR A 52 52.29 -39.17 -17.70
C THR A 52 51.37 -38.16 -18.38
N LYS A 53 50.75 -38.55 -19.51
CA LYS A 53 49.72 -37.74 -20.19
C LYS A 53 48.48 -37.58 -19.32
N ALA A 54 48.01 -38.65 -18.68
CA ALA A 54 46.83 -38.63 -17.80
C ALA A 54 47.05 -37.78 -16.53
N VAL A 55 48.25 -37.84 -15.93
CA VAL A 55 48.61 -36.99 -14.78
C VAL A 55 48.70 -35.52 -15.19
N ARG A 56 49.37 -35.20 -16.31
CA ARG A 56 49.44 -33.81 -16.82
C ARG A 56 48.06 -33.25 -17.17
N GLU A 57 47.15 -34.07 -17.67
CA GLU A 57 45.77 -33.66 -17.96
C GLU A 57 44.98 -33.38 -16.67
N LEU A 58 45.16 -34.19 -15.61
CA LEU A 58 44.58 -33.92 -14.29
C LEU A 58 45.17 -32.67 -13.62
N GLU A 59 46.46 -32.40 -13.79
CA GLU A 59 47.11 -31.16 -13.35
C GLU A 59 46.59 -29.96 -14.14
N LYS A 60 46.44 -30.08 -15.45
CA LYS A 60 45.86 -29.02 -16.30
C LYS A 60 44.40 -28.74 -15.94
N GLN A 61 43.59 -29.76 -15.64
CA GLN A 61 42.23 -29.59 -15.13
C GLN A 61 42.22 -28.91 -13.75
N ARG A 62 43.23 -29.17 -12.90
CA ARG A 62 43.41 -28.44 -11.64
C ARG A 62 43.68 -26.95 -11.85
N ASP A 63 44.59 -26.64 -12.76
CA ASP A 63 45.10 -25.28 -12.93
C ASP A 63 44.19 -24.42 -13.83
N SER A 64 43.45 -25.01 -14.77
CA SER A 64 42.59 -24.28 -15.72
C SER A 64 41.15 -24.05 -15.27
N THR A 65 40.55 -25.02 -14.58
CA THR A 65 39.11 -24.97 -14.23
C THR A 65 38.87 -24.67 -12.75
N GLY A 66 39.90 -24.83 -11.91
CA GLY A 66 39.77 -24.98 -10.47
C GLY A 66 39.03 -26.28 -10.17
N VAL A 67 39.74 -27.31 -9.70
CA VAL A 67 39.12 -28.64 -9.49
C VAL A 67 37.85 -28.50 -8.66
N THR A 68 36.76 -29.04 -9.17
CA THR A 68 35.64 -29.43 -8.32
C THR A 68 36.19 -30.32 -7.21
N LYS A 69 36.23 -29.81 -5.97
CA LYS A 69 36.58 -30.57 -4.77
C LYS A 69 35.96 -31.97 -4.88
N ALA A 70 36.73 -33.05 -4.80
CA ALA A 70 36.14 -34.38 -4.62
C ALA A 70 35.76 -34.56 -3.14
N GLY A 71 34.85 -33.70 -2.69
CA GLY A 71 34.10 -33.76 -1.46
C GLY A 71 32.63 -33.60 -1.83
N GLN A 72 31.86 -34.68 -1.70
CA GLN A 72 30.45 -34.79 -2.08
C GLN A 72 30.15 -34.55 -3.57
N THR A 73 29.93 -35.64 -4.33
CA THR A 73 29.25 -35.56 -5.63
C THR A 73 27.76 -35.22 -5.41
N TRP A 74 27.47 -33.92 -5.38
CA TRP A 74 26.12 -33.40 -5.21
C TRP A 74 25.16 -33.95 -6.26
N THR A 75 24.09 -34.59 -5.80
CA THR A 75 22.84 -34.70 -6.58
C THR A 75 22.04 -33.42 -6.42
N VAL A 76 21.17 -33.12 -7.37
CA VAL A 76 20.22 -32.00 -7.29
C VAL A 76 19.40 -32.08 -6.00
N LYS A 77 18.99 -33.29 -5.57
CA LYS A 77 18.30 -33.49 -4.28
C LYS A 77 19.15 -33.02 -3.10
N THR A 78 20.38 -33.51 -2.99
CA THR A 78 21.26 -33.13 -1.87
C THR A 78 21.59 -31.64 -1.86
N TRP A 79 21.86 -31.05 -3.04
CA TRP A 79 22.18 -29.63 -3.16
C TRP A 79 21.00 -28.75 -2.79
N LEU A 80 19.80 -29.01 -3.35
CA LEU A 80 18.61 -28.21 -3.05
C LEU A 80 18.20 -28.32 -1.58
N THR A 81 18.36 -29.50 -0.96
CA THR A 81 18.11 -29.71 0.47
C THR A 81 19.10 -28.91 1.33
N HIS A 82 20.41 -29.00 1.03
CA HIS A 82 21.42 -28.22 1.74
C HIS A 82 21.19 -26.72 1.58
N TRP A 83 20.95 -26.26 0.34
CA TRP A 83 20.69 -24.86 0.01
C TRP A 83 19.46 -24.31 0.74
N VAL A 84 18.32 -25.01 0.68
CA VAL A 84 17.08 -24.48 1.26
C VAL A 84 17.18 -24.39 2.78
N GLU A 85 17.68 -25.43 3.45
CA GLU A 85 17.72 -25.49 4.92
C GLU A 85 18.90 -24.71 5.55
N ASN A 86 20.07 -24.67 4.92
CA ASN A 86 21.30 -24.14 5.53
C ASN A 86 21.79 -22.81 4.93
N ILE A 87 21.38 -22.47 3.70
CA ILE A 87 21.86 -21.25 3.01
C ILE A 87 20.74 -20.22 2.89
N ALA A 88 19.56 -20.64 2.41
CA ALA A 88 18.43 -19.75 2.20
C ALA A 88 17.69 -19.46 3.52
N ALA A 89 17.38 -20.47 4.33
CA ALA A 89 16.57 -20.29 5.54
C ALA A 89 17.11 -19.23 6.53
N PRO A 90 18.44 -19.10 6.78
CA PRO A 90 18.95 -18.05 7.67
C PRO A 90 18.88 -16.62 7.08
N SER A 91 18.80 -16.49 5.75
CA SER A 91 18.99 -15.21 5.05
C SER A 91 17.72 -14.63 4.42
N VAL A 92 16.65 -15.42 4.24
CA VAL A 92 15.39 -14.96 3.64
C VAL A 92 14.24 -14.96 4.63
N SER A 93 13.23 -14.12 4.39
CA SER A 93 12.04 -14.09 5.24
C SER A 93 11.21 -15.37 5.15
N GLU A 94 10.54 -15.76 6.25
CA GLU A 94 9.66 -16.93 6.39
C GLU A 94 8.84 -17.29 5.12
N ASN A 95 8.01 -16.38 4.60
CA ASN A 95 7.19 -16.67 3.40
C ASN A 95 8.03 -17.05 2.17
N THR A 96 9.26 -16.53 2.06
CA THR A 96 10.20 -16.83 0.98
C THR A 96 10.77 -18.22 1.15
N ILE A 97 11.24 -18.58 2.35
CA ILE A 97 11.75 -19.93 2.64
C ILE A 97 10.63 -20.98 2.56
N ASP A 98 9.41 -20.65 2.96
CA ASP A 98 8.24 -21.51 2.74
C ASP A 98 8.00 -21.80 1.25
N GLY A 99 8.00 -20.76 0.42
CA GLY A 99 7.86 -20.89 -1.03
C GLY A 99 8.99 -21.68 -1.67
N TYR A 100 10.23 -21.51 -1.18
CA TYR A 100 11.37 -22.32 -1.60
C TYR A 100 11.23 -23.78 -1.17
N ARG A 101 10.86 -24.07 0.08
CA ARG A 101 10.63 -25.44 0.57
C ARG A 101 9.53 -26.14 -0.23
N VAL A 102 8.42 -25.46 -0.54
CA VAL A 102 7.35 -26.01 -1.39
C VAL A 102 7.88 -26.36 -2.78
N ALA A 103 8.56 -25.42 -3.44
CA ALA A 103 9.15 -25.65 -4.75
C ALA A 103 10.21 -26.77 -4.74
N VAL A 104 11.07 -26.80 -3.72
CA VAL A 104 12.13 -27.81 -3.56
C VAL A 104 11.56 -29.20 -3.29
N TYR A 105 10.76 -29.39 -2.24
CA TYR A 105 10.33 -30.71 -1.80
C TYR A 105 9.15 -31.28 -2.61
N HIS A 106 8.20 -30.47 -3.09
CA HIS A 106 7.03 -30.97 -3.82
C HIS A 106 7.18 -30.98 -5.34
N HIS A 107 8.15 -30.25 -5.91
CA HIS A 107 8.30 -30.15 -7.37
C HIS A 107 9.72 -30.50 -7.85
N LEU A 108 10.75 -29.79 -7.39
CA LEU A 108 12.10 -29.92 -7.92
C LEU A 108 12.78 -31.24 -7.52
N ILE A 109 12.68 -31.68 -6.26
CA ILE A 109 13.25 -32.96 -5.81
C ILE A 109 12.55 -34.15 -6.49
N PRO A 110 11.20 -34.24 -6.55
CA PRO A 110 10.52 -35.31 -7.27
C PRO A 110 10.81 -35.33 -8.78
N GLY A 111 10.97 -34.17 -9.42
CA GLY A 111 11.16 -34.08 -10.87
C GLY A 111 12.60 -34.14 -11.36
N LEU A 112 13.56 -33.63 -10.57
CA LEU A 112 14.96 -33.43 -10.98
C LEU A 112 15.98 -33.96 -9.97
N GLY A 113 15.55 -34.36 -8.76
CA GLY A 113 16.44 -34.62 -7.63
C GLY A 113 17.45 -35.75 -7.84
N ALA A 114 17.13 -36.71 -8.71
CA ALA A 114 17.99 -37.85 -9.05
C ALA A 114 19.18 -37.48 -9.95
N HIS A 115 19.15 -36.34 -10.66
CA HIS A 115 20.26 -35.92 -11.49
C HIS A 115 21.49 -35.56 -10.64
N ARG A 116 22.69 -35.91 -11.11
CA ARG A 116 23.94 -35.31 -10.60
C ARG A 116 23.94 -33.82 -10.96
N LEU A 117 24.37 -32.97 -10.03
CA LEU A 117 24.37 -31.51 -10.20
C LEU A 117 25.14 -31.09 -11.47
N GLU A 118 26.32 -31.69 -11.67
CA GLU A 118 27.20 -31.49 -12.84
C GLU A 118 26.64 -32.02 -14.18
N LYS A 119 25.61 -32.88 -14.14
CA LYS A 119 24.95 -33.48 -15.31
C LYS A 119 23.53 -32.95 -15.51
N LEU A 120 23.17 -31.88 -14.80
CA LEU A 120 21.92 -31.18 -15.02
C LEU A 120 22.10 -30.24 -16.21
N GLU A 121 21.33 -30.46 -17.27
CA GLU A 121 21.39 -29.66 -18.51
C GLU A 121 20.09 -28.83 -18.67
N PRO A 122 20.09 -27.72 -19.43
CA PRO A 122 18.90 -26.90 -19.65
C PRO A 122 17.66 -27.69 -20.08
N GLU A 123 17.84 -28.69 -20.94
CA GLU A 123 16.81 -29.56 -21.53
C GLU A 123 16.14 -30.46 -20.48
N HIS A 124 16.81 -30.74 -19.36
CA HIS A 124 16.21 -31.43 -18.22
C HIS A 124 15.20 -30.52 -17.50
N LEU A 125 15.56 -29.23 -17.34
CA LEU A 125 14.68 -28.23 -16.72
C LEU A 125 13.45 -27.97 -17.60
N GLU A 126 13.65 -27.83 -18.91
CA GLU A 126 12.56 -27.57 -19.86
C GLU A 126 11.58 -28.74 -19.97
N ARG A 127 12.07 -29.99 -20.05
CA ARG A 127 11.23 -31.19 -19.96
C ARG A 127 10.47 -31.28 -18.64
N PHE A 128 11.12 -30.94 -17.53
CA PHE A 128 10.46 -30.88 -16.22
C PHE A 128 9.33 -29.84 -16.18
N TYR A 129 9.55 -28.62 -16.71
CA TYR A 129 8.48 -27.60 -16.76
C TYR A 129 7.33 -28.00 -17.70
N LYS A 130 7.62 -28.68 -18.82
CA LYS A 130 6.59 -29.24 -19.71
C LYS A 130 5.72 -30.25 -18.94
N LYS A 131 6.35 -31.21 -18.27
CA LYS A 131 5.67 -32.23 -17.43
C LYS A 131 4.87 -31.62 -16.28
N MET A 132 5.34 -30.54 -15.65
CA MET A 132 4.55 -29.82 -14.64
C MET A 132 3.23 -29.30 -15.22
N ARG A 133 3.26 -28.70 -16.42
CA ARG A 133 2.06 -28.16 -17.09
C ARG A 133 1.11 -29.28 -17.56
N GLU A 134 1.66 -30.36 -18.12
CA GLU A 134 0.90 -31.56 -18.52
C GLU A 134 0.18 -32.19 -17.31
N ASN A 135 0.82 -32.18 -16.14
CA ASN A 135 0.24 -32.63 -14.86
C ASN A 135 -0.67 -31.57 -14.18
N GLY A 136 -1.16 -30.56 -14.91
CA GLY A 136 -2.12 -29.57 -14.41
C GLY A 136 -1.54 -28.45 -13.52
N SER A 137 -0.21 -28.31 -13.40
CA SER A 137 0.36 -27.16 -12.68
C SER A 137 0.21 -25.88 -13.50
N SER A 138 -0.23 -24.80 -12.86
CA SER A 138 -0.31 -23.49 -13.51
C SER A 138 1.07 -23.01 -14.00
N ALA A 139 1.08 -22.19 -15.06
CA ALA A 139 2.31 -21.59 -15.59
C ALA A 139 3.07 -20.80 -14.50
N GLY A 140 2.36 -20.11 -13.61
CA GLY A 140 2.93 -19.42 -12.45
C GLY A 140 3.64 -20.37 -11.47
N THR A 141 3.09 -21.57 -11.23
CA THR A 141 3.71 -22.59 -10.37
C THR A 141 5.01 -23.11 -10.97
N ALA A 142 5.00 -23.46 -12.26
CA ALA A 142 6.19 -23.90 -12.98
C ALA A 142 7.27 -22.79 -13.05
N HIS A 143 6.86 -21.53 -13.25
CA HIS A 143 7.77 -20.39 -13.24
C HIS A 143 8.36 -20.11 -11.86
N GLN A 144 7.60 -20.33 -10.77
CA GLN A 144 8.12 -20.22 -9.41
C GLN A 144 9.12 -21.34 -9.08
N ALA A 145 8.91 -22.56 -9.59
CA ALA A 145 9.90 -23.63 -9.53
C ALA A 145 11.18 -23.24 -10.30
N HIS A 146 11.06 -22.70 -11.52
CA HIS A 146 12.19 -22.17 -12.30
C HIS A 146 12.98 -21.10 -11.54
N ARG A 147 12.30 -20.09 -10.97
CA ARG A 147 12.99 -19.04 -10.17
C ARG A 147 13.74 -19.64 -8.98
N THR A 148 13.13 -20.58 -8.27
CA THR A 148 13.73 -21.22 -7.08
C THR A 148 14.99 -22.00 -7.46
N ILE A 149 14.92 -22.87 -8.48
CA ILE A 149 16.10 -23.63 -8.92
C ILE A 149 17.17 -22.72 -9.53
N ARG A 150 16.80 -21.65 -10.23
CA ARG A 150 17.76 -20.64 -10.74
C ARG A 150 18.53 -19.95 -9.60
N THR A 151 17.85 -19.55 -8.52
CA THR A 151 18.55 -19.01 -7.34
C THR A 151 19.48 -20.04 -6.70
N ALA A 152 19.02 -21.28 -6.53
CA ALA A 152 19.83 -22.34 -5.92
C ALA A 152 21.05 -22.76 -6.76
N LEU A 153 20.93 -22.83 -8.09
CA LEU A 153 22.03 -23.18 -8.98
C LEU A 153 23.00 -22.02 -9.19
N ASN A 154 22.53 -20.77 -9.16
CA ASN A 154 23.43 -19.61 -9.16
C ASN A 154 24.29 -19.57 -7.88
N GLU A 155 23.75 -19.96 -6.73
CA GLU A 155 24.53 -20.13 -5.50
C GLU A 155 25.54 -21.28 -5.60
N ALA A 156 25.21 -22.37 -6.31
CA ALA A 156 26.15 -23.45 -6.61
C ALA A 156 27.32 -22.96 -7.49
N THR A 157 27.02 -22.15 -8.51
CA THR A 157 28.05 -21.51 -9.34
C THR A 157 28.91 -20.53 -8.53
N ARG A 158 28.30 -19.70 -7.67
CA ARG A 158 29.03 -18.78 -6.78
C ARG A 158 30.00 -19.51 -5.84
N ARG A 159 29.63 -20.71 -5.37
CA ARG A 159 30.47 -21.59 -4.55
C ARG A 159 31.38 -22.53 -5.34
N ARG A 160 31.44 -22.40 -6.67
CA ARG A 160 32.24 -23.23 -7.59
C ARG A 160 31.91 -24.74 -7.56
N HIS A 161 30.69 -25.11 -7.17
CA HIS A 161 30.16 -26.47 -7.37
C HIS A 161 29.68 -26.71 -8.80
N LEU A 162 29.45 -25.62 -9.56
CA LEU A 162 29.13 -25.63 -10.99
C LEU A 162 29.94 -24.54 -11.71
N ALA A 163 30.40 -24.80 -12.93
CA ALA A 163 31.03 -23.78 -13.77
C ALA A 163 30.01 -22.74 -14.29
N THR A 164 28.85 -23.23 -14.74
CA THR A 164 27.75 -22.43 -15.29
C THR A 164 26.43 -22.94 -14.71
N SER A 165 25.44 -22.06 -14.52
CA SER A 165 24.11 -22.43 -14.02
C SER A 165 23.19 -22.86 -15.18
N PRO A 166 22.74 -24.14 -15.26
CA PRO A 166 21.84 -24.60 -16.32
C PRO A 166 20.52 -23.84 -16.37
N ALA A 167 20.00 -23.44 -15.20
CA ALA A 167 18.80 -22.63 -15.08
C ALA A 167 18.99 -21.16 -15.48
N ALA A 168 20.22 -20.70 -15.69
CA ALA A 168 20.48 -19.40 -16.32
C ALA A 168 20.17 -19.42 -17.82
N ILE A 169 20.46 -20.56 -18.47
CA ILE A 169 20.33 -20.81 -19.92
C ILE A 169 18.91 -21.31 -20.27
N ALA A 170 18.36 -22.23 -19.47
CA ALA A 170 17.06 -22.86 -19.73
C ALA A 170 15.91 -21.85 -19.87
N LYS A 171 15.06 -22.07 -20.87
CA LYS A 171 13.89 -21.25 -21.16
C LYS A 171 12.88 -21.34 -20.01
N ALA A 172 12.69 -20.22 -19.32
CA ALA A 172 11.71 -20.11 -18.25
C ALA A 172 10.28 -20.31 -18.80
N PRO A 173 9.36 -20.94 -18.04
CA PRO A 173 7.95 -21.01 -18.42
C PRO A 173 7.38 -19.59 -18.59
N LYS A 174 6.75 -19.31 -19.73
CA LYS A 174 6.04 -18.04 -19.93
C LYS A 174 4.83 -18.03 -18.99
N VAL A 175 4.78 -17.03 -18.11
CA VAL A 175 3.56 -16.69 -17.37
C VAL A 175 2.88 -15.61 -18.21
N GLU A 176 1.66 -15.87 -18.64
CA GLU A 176 0.83 -14.82 -19.23
C GLU A 176 0.44 -13.85 -18.12
N GLU A 177 0.66 -12.56 -18.35
CA GLU A 177 0.21 -11.54 -17.42
C GLU A 177 -1.28 -11.30 -17.67
N GLU A 178 -2.12 -11.82 -16.77
CA GLU A 178 -3.54 -11.45 -16.72
C GLU A 178 -3.65 -9.93 -16.62
N GLU A 179 -4.32 -9.30 -17.58
CA GLU A 179 -4.67 -7.89 -17.48
C GLU A 179 -5.62 -7.71 -16.29
N VAL A 180 -5.23 -6.84 -15.34
CA VAL A 180 -6.06 -6.61 -14.16
C VAL A 180 -6.99 -5.45 -14.45
N GLU A 181 -8.22 -5.79 -14.86
CA GLU A 181 -9.28 -4.82 -14.98
C GLU A 181 -9.67 -4.27 -13.58
N PRO A 182 -9.68 -2.94 -13.38
CA PRO A 182 -10.17 -2.32 -12.15
C PRO A 182 -11.71 -2.45 -12.05
N TYR A 183 -12.25 -2.51 -10.83
CA TYR A 183 -13.70 -2.50 -10.63
C TYR A 183 -14.31 -1.20 -11.18
N THR A 184 -15.48 -1.30 -11.85
CA THR A 184 -16.20 -0.09 -12.30
C THR A 184 -16.81 0.66 -11.12
N LEU A 185 -17.23 1.91 -11.33
CA LEU A 185 -17.86 2.70 -10.26
C LEU A 185 -19.13 2.02 -9.71
N GLU A 186 -19.91 1.40 -10.58
CA GLU A 186 -21.15 0.68 -10.24
C GLU A 186 -20.86 -0.65 -9.52
N GLU A 187 -19.73 -1.29 -9.81
CA GLU A 187 -19.23 -2.44 -9.05
C GLU A 187 -18.76 -2.01 -7.65
N ILE A 188 -18.01 -0.91 -7.54
CA ILE A 188 -17.55 -0.35 -6.26
C ILE A 188 -18.76 0.03 -5.40
N GLN A 189 -19.74 0.77 -5.95
CA GLN A 189 -20.94 1.16 -5.22
C GLN A 189 -21.73 -0.05 -4.68
N ARG A 190 -21.94 -1.09 -5.51
CA ARG A 190 -22.56 -2.34 -5.06
C ARG A 190 -21.76 -3.04 -3.96
N LEU A 191 -20.44 -3.06 -4.06
CA LEU A 191 -19.58 -3.62 -3.02
C LEU A 191 -19.64 -2.84 -1.72
N LEU A 192 -19.65 -1.50 -1.76
CA LEU A 192 -19.76 -0.66 -0.56
C LEU A 192 -21.12 -0.85 0.13
N LEU A 193 -22.21 -0.88 -0.64
CA LEU A 193 -23.58 -1.12 -0.14
C LEU A 193 -23.73 -2.49 0.51
N GLU A 194 -23.24 -3.56 -0.12
CA GLU A 194 -23.32 -4.91 0.45
C GLU A 194 -22.37 -5.06 1.65
N ALA A 195 -21.17 -4.48 1.57
CA ALA A 195 -20.19 -4.55 2.65
C ALA A 195 -20.72 -3.86 3.92
N GLY A 196 -21.54 -2.82 3.81
CA GLY A 196 -22.22 -2.16 4.94
C GLY A 196 -23.06 -3.08 5.83
N LYS A 197 -23.48 -4.24 5.33
CA LYS A 197 -24.28 -5.23 6.07
C LYS A 197 -23.45 -6.19 6.94
N HIS A 198 -22.12 -6.11 6.88
CA HIS A 198 -21.21 -7.05 7.53
C HIS A 198 -20.41 -6.42 8.65
N ARG A 199 -19.84 -7.23 9.55
CA ARG A 199 -18.91 -6.73 10.57
C ARG A 199 -17.55 -6.37 9.96
N ASN A 200 -16.88 -5.36 10.53
CA ASN A 200 -15.54 -4.86 10.14
C ASN A 200 -15.48 -4.27 8.71
N THR A 201 -16.58 -3.74 8.17
CA THR A 201 -16.73 -3.27 6.77
C THR A 201 -15.61 -2.35 6.28
N ALA A 202 -15.21 -1.40 7.12
CA ALA A 202 -14.22 -0.37 6.78
C ALA A 202 -12.92 -0.94 6.19
N ARG A 203 -12.53 -2.17 6.54
CA ARG A 203 -11.34 -2.84 5.99
C ARG A 203 -11.35 -2.99 4.46
N TRP A 204 -12.52 -3.24 3.87
CA TRP A 204 -12.65 -3.36 2.42
C TRP A 204 -12.77 -2.00 1.75
N VAL A 205 -13.41 -1.03 2.43
CA VAL A 205 -13.45 0.38 1.99
C VAL A 205 -12.05 0.98 1.94
N ILE A 206 -11.21 0.76 2.96
CA ILE A 206 -9.79 1.15 2.99
C ILE A 206 -9.01 0.53 1.81
N ALA A 207 -9.28 -0.73 1.47
CA ALA A 207 -8.60 -1.40 0.35
C ALA A 207 -9.00 -0.82 -1.02
N LEU A 208 -10.27 -0.42 -1.17
CA LEU A 208 -10.82 0.20 -2.39
C LEU A 208 -10.45 1.68 -2.55
N ALA A 209 -10.47 2.46 -1.47
CA ALA A 209 -10.25 3.91 -1.48
C ALA A 209 -8.76 4.28 -1.36
N LEU A 210 -8.02 3.65 -0.44
CA LEU A 210 -6.63 3.99 -0.12
C LEU A 210 -5.61 2.97 -0.65
N GLY A 211 -6.07 1.88 -1.27
CA GLY A 211 -5.22 0.90 -1.94
C GLY A 211 -4.30 0.10 -1.00
N LEU A 212 -4.58 0.02 0.30
CA LEU A 212 -3.76 -0.78 1.22
C LEU A 212 -3.81 -2.27 0.86
N ARG A 213 -2.70 -2.97 1.08
CA ARG A 213 -2.66 -4.44 0.94
C ARG A 213 -3.46 -5.07 2.08
N GLN A 214 -4.16 -6.19 1.84
CA GLN A 214 -4.92 -6.90 2.90
C GLN A 214 -4.17 -7.03 4.23
N GLY A 215 -2.90 -7.46 4.19
CA GLY A 215 -2.08 -7.57 5.40
C GLY A 215 -1.81 -6.23 6.09
N GLU A 216 -1.70 -5.13 5.35
CA GLU A 216 -1.57 -3.78 5.93
C GLU A 216 -2.86 -3.40 6.66
N VAL A 217 -4.02 -3.53 6.01
CA VAL A 217 -5.33 -3.23 6.61
C VAL A 217 -5.60 -4.05 7.87
N LEU A 218 -5.41 -5.38 7.79
CA LEU A 218 -5.58 -6.29 8.94
C LEU A 218 -4.47 -6.15 10.00
N GLY A 219 -3.47 -5.30 9.73
CA GLY A 219 -2.37 -4.97 10.65
C GLY A 219 -2.58 -3.67 11.42
N LEU A 220 -3.59 -2.86 11.06
CA LEU A 220 -3.87 -1.57 11.71
C LEU A 220 -4.32 -1.75 13.16
N GLN A 221 -3.77 -0.92 14.03
CA GLN A 221 -4.24 -0.68 15.40
C GLN A 221 -4.82 0.74 15.52
N TRP A 222 -5.62 1.00 16.56
CA TRP A 222 -6.21 2.32 16.77
C TRP A 222 -5.16 3.43 16.96
N THR A 223 -3.98 3.09 17.51
CA THR A 223 -2.81 3.98 17.59
C THR A 223 -2.24 4.41 16.23
N ASP A 224 -2.69 3.78 15.14
CA ASP A 224 -2.27 4.09 13.78
C ASP A 224 -3.30 4.96 13.03
N VAL A 225 -4.38 5.40 13.68
CA VAL A 225 -5.44 6.23 13.11
C VAL A 225 -5.53 7.54 13.89
N ASN A 226 -5.13 8.65 13.27
CA ASN A 226 -5.28 9.99 13.82
C ASN A 226 -6.51 10.66 13.18
N PHE A 227 -7.54 10.87 13.99
CA PHE A 227 -8.79 11.50 13.57
C PHE A 227 -8.76 13.04 13.61
N GLU A 228 -7.79 13.65 14.28
CA GLU A 228 -7.60 15.11 14.38
C GLU A 228 -6.84 15.61 13.15
N ASP A 229 -5.69 15.01 12.85
CA ASP A 229 -4.88 15.33 11.67
C ASP A 229 -5.48 14.77 10.36
N GLY A 230 -6.48 13.89 10.44
CA GLY A 230 -7.04 13.19 9.28
C GLY A 230 -6.03 12.26 8.60
N VAL A 231 -5.28 11.48 9.37
CA VAL A 231 -4.16 10.65 8.88
C VAL A 231 -4.25 9.19 9.35
N LEU A 232 -3.93 8.27 8.45
CA LEU A 232 -3.80 6.83 8.72
C LEU A 232 -2.37 6.35 8.44
N ASP A 233 -1.74 5.75 9.44
CA ASP A 233 -0.34 5.30 9.38
C ASP A 233 -0.20 3.79 9.11
N VAL A 234 0.29 3.45 7.93
CA VAL A 234 0.60 2.05 7.57
C VAL A 234 1.96 1.66 8.16
N ARG A 235 1.98 1.19 9.41
CA ARG A 235 3.22 0.86 10.14
C ARG A 235 3.64 -0.60 10.02
N ARG A 236 2.67 -1.52 9.92
CA ARG A 236 2.88 -2.98 10.03
C ARG A 236 1.94 -3.76 9.12
N GLY A 237 2.27 -5.02 8.87
CA GLY A 237 1.45 -5.94 8.09
C GLY A 237 1.18 -7.23 8.84
N ARG A 238 -0.10 -7.60 8.98
CA ARG A 238 -0.53 -8.86 9.56
C ARG A 238 -0.01 -10.06 8.76
N LEU A 239 0.48 -11.06 9.49
CA LEU A 239 0.90 -12.34 8.95
C LEU A 239 -0.22 -13.37 9.07
N ARG A 240 -0.25 -14.32 8.13
CA ARG A 240 -1.09 -15.52 8.27
C ARG A 240 -0.57 -16.33 9.47
N PRO A 241 -1.38 -16.59 10.51
CA PRO A 241 -0.97 -17.36 11.67
C PRO A 241 -0.64 -18.80 11.27
N ARG A 242 0.25 -19.43 12.03
CA ARG A 242 0.63 -20.85 11.86
C ARG A 242 0.41 -21.55 13.18
N TYR A 243 -0.32 -22.65 13.14
CA TYR A 243 -0.69 -23.37 14.34
C TYR A 243 0.09 -24.66 14.46
N GLN A 244 0.48 -25.00 15.69
CA GLN A 244 0.92 -26.33 16.10
C GLN A 244 -0.08 -26.88 17.13
N HIS A 245 -0.11 -28.20 17.30
CA HIS A 245 -0.87 -28.84 18.37
C HIS A 245 -0.21 -28.58 19.74
N GLY A 246 -0.88 -27.83 20.61
CA GLY A 246 -0.57 -27.83 22.05
C GLY A 246 -1.03 -29.10 22.76
N CYS A 247 -1.90 -29.91 22.13
CA CYS A 247 -2.34 -31.20 22.66
C CYS A 247 -1.36 -32.37 22.39
N GLY A 248 -0.23 -32.14 21.71
CA GLY A 248 0.67 -33.22 21.26
C GLY A 248 0.01 -34.18 20.29
N ASP A 249 -0.63 -33.66 19.24
CA ASP A 249 -1.33 -34.37 18.14
C ASP A 249 -2.50 -35.29 18.53
N LYS A 250 -2.79 -35.46 19.84
CA LYS A 250 -3.84 -36.33 20.41
C LYS A 250 -5.27 -36.11 19.88
N CYS A 251 -5.56 -34.98 19.23
CA CYS A 251 -6.94 -34.64 18.84
C CYS A 251 -7.32 -35.06 17.40
N GLY A 252 -6.42 -35.65 16.61
CA GLY A 252 -6.71 -36.17 15.25
C GLY A 252 -7.14 -35.13 14.20
N ARG A 253 -7.14 -33.84 14.54
CA ARG A 253 -7.51 -32.71 13.67
C ARG A 253 -6.25 -32.12 13.02
N LYS A 254 -6.40 -31.27 12.01
CA LYS A 254 -5.27 -30.44 11.53
C LYS A 254 -4.94 -29.36 12.58
N PRO A 255 -3.68 -28.87 12.70
CA PRO A 255 -3.26 -27.96 13.77
C PRO A 255 -4.13 -26.70 13.95
N GLY A 256 -4.61 -26.11 12.85
CA GLY A 256 -5.47 -24.91 12.90
C GLY A 256 -6.87 -25.11 13.51
N TYR A 257 -7.29 -26.37 13.67
CA TYR A 257 -8.56 -26.80 14.26
C TYR A 257 -8.38 -27.57 15.59
N CYS A 258 -7.15 -27.63 16.11
CA CYS A 258 -6.89 -28.13 17.46
C CYS A 258 -7.54 -27.17 18.49
N PRO A 259 -8.26 -27.68 19.50
CA PRO A 259 -8.78 -26.84 20.59
C PRO A 259 -7.67 -26.13 21.36
N GLN A 260 -6.54 -26.81 21.56
CA GLN A 260 -5.32 -26.30 22.19
C GLN A 260 -4.29 -25.86 21.13
N LYS A 261 -4.71 -25.15 20.07
CA LYS A 261 -3.78 -24.71 19.03
C LYS A 261 -2.87 -23.59 19.53
N ALA A 262 -1.55 -23.76 19.38
CA ALA A 262 -0.56 -22.72 19.68
C ALA A 262 -0.16 -22.01 18.39
N ASN A 263 -0.22 -20.67 18.34
CA ASN A 263 0.29 -19.92 17.19
C ASN A 263 1.82 -19.78 17.28
N ILE A 264 2.55 -20.49 16.43
CA ILE A 264 4.02 -20.52 16.39
C ILE A 264 4.62 -19.36 15.58
N ARG A 265 3.79 -18.43 15.10
CA ARG A 265 4.22 -17.30 14.27
C ARG A 265 3.81 -15.97 14.89
N ARG A 266 4.75 -15.02 14.95
CA ARG A 266 4.43 -13.62 15.30
C ARG A 266 3.27 -13.10 14.46
N GLU A 267 2.41 -12.30 15.07
CA GLU A 267 1.15 -11.87 14.44
C GLU A 267 1.38 -10.87 13.29
N THR A 268 2.44 -10.06 13.38
CA THR A 268 2.78 -9.00 12.42
C THR A 268 4.20 -9.13 11.89
N LYS A 269 4.46 -8.45 10.78
CA LYS A 269 5.79 -8.01 10.36
C LYS A 269 5.79 -6.49 10.27
N ASP A 270 6.92 -5.88 10.59
CA ASP A 270 7.17 -4.51 10.15
C ASP A 270 7.27 -4.46 8.63
N THR A 271 6.93 -3.30 8.08
CA THR A 271 7.15 -3.02 6.67
C THR A 271 8.66 -2.85 6.43
N LYS A 272 9.23 -3.68 5.55
CA LYS A 272 10.69 -3.89 5.39
C LYS A 272 11.51 -2.66 4.94
N THR A 273 10.87 -1.54 4.63
CA THR A 273 11.53 -0.35 4.04
C THR A 273 10.93 0.93 4.63
N ARG A 274 11.71 2.01 4.62
CA ARG A 274 11.23 3.35 5.02
C ARG A 274 10.04 3.84 4.19
N ALA A 275 9.93 3.42 2.92
CA ALA A 275 8.77 3.69 2.06
C ALA A 275 7.54 2.81 2.38
N GLY A 276 7.73 1.72 3.12
CA GLY A 276 6.66 0.85 3.60
C GLY A 276 5.97 1.37 4.86
N LYS A 277 6.65 2.18 5.68
CA LYS A 277 6.04 2.98 6.74
C LYS A 277 5.58 4.29 6.13
N ARG A 278 4.27 4.53 6.08
CA ARG A 278 3.70 5.67 5.37
C ARG A 278 2.42 6.19 6.03
N SER A 279 2.31 7.50 6.09
CA SER A 279 1.08 8.22 6.43
C SER A 279 0.29 8.45 5.15
N ILE A 280 -1.02 8.24 5.20
CA ILE A 280 -1.96 8.44 4.10
C ILE A 280 -3.09 9.32 4.62
N GLY A 281 -3.52 10.31 3.85
CA GLY A 281 -4.69 11.11 4.20
C GLY A 281 -5.94 10.24 4.32
N LEU A 282 -6.73 10.48 5.36
CA LEU A 282 -7.95 9.77 5.68
C LEU A 282 -9.16 10.64 5.27
N PRO A 283 -9.90 10.29 4.20
CA PRO A 283 -11.11 11.03 3.81
C PRO A 283 -12.14 11.04 4.95
N GLU A 284 -12.87 12.14 5.09
CA GLU A 284 -13.84 12.35 6.18
C GLU A 284 -14.95 11.29 6.19
N GLU A 285 -15.40 10.82 5.04
CA GLU A 285 -16.37 9.72 4.92
C GLU A 285 -15.82 8.42 5.51
N LEU A 286 -14.52 8.17 5.35
CA LEU A 286 -13.83 7.00 5.87
C LEU A 286 -13.46 7.18 7.35
N ALA A 287 -13.15 8.40 7.79
CA ALA A 287 -12.99 8.74 9.21
C ALA A 287 -14.29 8.48 9.97
N ARG A 288 -15.44 8.95 9.45
CA ARG A 288 -16.77 8.69 10.01
C ARG A 288 -17.10 7.20 10.09
N LEU A 289 -16.82 6.44 9.04
CA LEU A 289 -17.01 4.98 9.03
C LEU A 289 -16.10 4.28 10.06
N LEU A 290 -14.88 4.78 10.27
CA LEU A 290 -13.97 4.25 11.30
C LEU A 290 -14.41 4.60 12.72
N ARG A 291 -14.94 5.81 12.97
CA ARG A 291 -15.56 6.16 14.27
C ARG A 291 -16.75 5.24 14.59
N GLN A 292 -17.67 5.05 13.65
CA GLN A 292 -18.80 4.10 13.81
C GLN A 292 -18.32 2.66 14.08
N HIS A 293 -17.24 2.24 13.41
CA HIS A 293 -16.62 0.93 13.64
C HIS A 293 -15.96 0.84 15.03
N GLN A 294 -15.36 1.92 15.53
CA GLN A 294 -14.81 2.02 16.89
C GLN A 294 -15.91 1.88 17.95
N ASP A 295 -17.02 2.61 17.81
CA ASP A 295 -18.17 2.54 18.71
C ASP A 295 -18.77 1.13 18.76
N GLN A 296 -18.94 0.52 17.60
CA GLN A 296 -19.46 -0.85 17.50
C GLN A 296 -18.51 -1.86 18.13
N GLN A 297 -17.19 -1.71 17.94
CA GLN A 297 -16.20 -2.57 18.59
C GLN A 297 -16.17 -2.37 20.11
N ALA A 298 -16.36 -1.14 20.61
CA ALA A 298 -16.44 -0.86 22.05
C ALA A 298 -17.66 -1.55 22.69
N ARG A 299 -18.81 -1.55 22.02
CA ARG A 299 -20.01 -2.31 22.45
C ARG A 299 -19.74 -3.82 22.50
N GLU A 300 -19.06 -4.36 21.49
CA GLU A 300 -18.69 -5.78 21.44
C GLU A 300 -17.70 -6.16 22.56
N ARG A 301 -16.75 -5.28 22.88
CA ARG A 301 -15.83 -5.45 24.02
C ARG A 301 -16.60 -5.55 25.35
N LEU A 302 -17.58 -4.68 25.57
CA LEU A 302 -18.45 -4.73 26.77
C LEU A 302 -19.29 -6.02 26.83
N LEU A 303 -19.78 -6.51 25.69
CA LEU A 303 -20.52 -7.77 25.60
C LEU A 303 -19.63 -9.01 25.81
N ALA A 304 -18.40 -8.99 25.32
CA ALA A 304 -17.45 -10.11 25.42
C ALA A 304 -16.88 -10.30 26.84
N ARG A 305 -16.80 -9.23 27.65
CA ARG A 305 -16.26 -9.26 29.02
C ARG A 305 -14.90 -9.96 29.07
N ASP A 306 -14.73 -10.97 29.91
CA ASP A 306 -13.49 -11.73 30.12
C ASP A 306 -13.02 -12.52 28.88
N LEU A 307 -13.88 -12.69 27.87
CA LEU A 307 -13.49 -13.26 26.58
C LEU A 307 -12.79 -12.24 25.67
N TRP A 308 -12.78 -10.95 26.00
CA TRP A 308 -12.11 -9.92 25.21
C TRP A 308 -10.59 -9.97 25.40
N THR A 309 -9.88 -10.17 24.30
CA THR A 309 -8.41 -10.14 24.26
C THR A 309 -7.93 -8.77 23.81
N GLU A 310 -7.35 -7.98 24.72
CA GLU A 310 -6.92 -6.61 24.39
C GLU A 310 -5.60 -6.62 23.60
N LYS A 311 -5.69 -6.22 22.32
CA LYS A 311 -4.58 -6.16 21.36
C LYS A 311 -4.59 -4.88 20.50
N GLY A 312 -5.53 -3.94 20.76
CA GLY A 312 -5.61 -2.64 20.09
C GLY A 312 -5.89 -2.63 18.58
N TYR A 313 -6.17 -3.78 17.95
CA TYR A 313 -6.43 -3.88 16.52
C TYR A 313 -7.74 -3.20 16.11
N VAL A 314 -7.72 -2.48 14.98
CA VAL A 314 -8.95 -1.93 14.38
C VAL A 314 -9.89 -3.08 13.97
N PHE A 315 -9.37 -4.13 13.33
CA PHE A 315 -10.18 -5.24 12.82
C PHE A 315 -9.94 -6.54 13.60
N THR A 316 -10.80 -6.77 14.60
CA THR A 316 -10.78 -7.95 15.47
C THR A 316 -11.87 -8.96 15.08
N SER A 317 -11.94 -10.08 15.80
CA SER A 317 -13.11 -10.93 16.02
C SER A 317 -14.00 -10.32 17.13
N PRO A 318 -15.19 -10.88 17.42
CA PRO A 318 -16.01 -10.43 18.56
C PRO A 318 -15.31 -10.53 19.92
N THR A 319 -14.20 -11.27 20.03
CA THR A 319 -13.43 -11.49 21.27
C THR A 319 -12.08 -10.76 21.27
N GLY A 320 -11.91 -9.69 20.47
CA GLY A 320 -10.66 -8.91 20.42
C GLY A 320 -9.51 -9.57 19.65
N GLU A 321 -9.55 -10.89 19.42
CA GLU A 321 -8.52 -11.60 18.63
C GLU A 321 -8.47 -11.12 17.16
N PRO A 322 -7.29 -10.91 16.54
CA PRO A 322 -7.22 -10.19 15.28
C PRO A 322 -7.43 -11.10 14.06
N LEU A 323 -8.14 -10.60 13.04
CA LEU A 323 -8.68 -11.42 11.92
C LEU A 323 -7.64 -12.25 11.14
N ASN A 324 -7.95 -13.52 10.86
CA ASN A 324 -7.09 -14.35 10.01
C ASN A 324 -7.18 -13.90 8.52
N PRO A 325 -6.07 -13.51 7.85
CA PRO A 325 -6.08 -13.08 6.45
C PRO A 325 -6.69 -14.10 5.46
N ASN A 326 -6.57 -15.40 5.75
CA ASN A 326 -7.19 -16.41 4.89
C ASN A 326 -8.72 -16.41 5.01
N THR A 327 -9.24 -16.28 6.23
CA THR A 327 -10.69 -16.17 6.48
C THR A 327 -11.25 -14.87 5.92
N ASP A 328 -10.51 -13.78 6.03
CA ASP A 328 -10.89 -12.50 5.44
C ASP A 328 -10.93 -12.55 3.90
N PHE A 329 -9.98 -13.26 3.26
CA PHE A 329 -10.02 -13.48 1.82
C PHE A 329 -11.28 -14.25 1.38
N HIS A 330 -11.67 -15.30 2.11
CA HIS A 330 -12.92 -16.01 1.80
C HIS A 330 -14.15 -15.11 1.97
N ARG A 331 -14.22 -14.33 3.06
CA ARG A 331 -15.29 -13.34 3.26
C ARG A 331 -15.37 -12.30 2.14
N TRP A 332 -14.24 -11.95 1.51
CA TRP A 332 -14.23 -11.09 0.33
C TRP A 332 -14.83 -11.79 -0.90
N LYS A 333 -14.58 -13.09 -1.11
CA LYS A 333 -15.25 -13.88 -2.16
C LYS A 333 -16.76 -13.97 -1.92
N ASP A 334 -17.16 -14.16 -0.67
CA ASP A 334 -18.58 -14.17 -0.27
C ASP A 334 -19.24 -12.80 -0.54
N LEU A 335 -18.55 -11.69 -0.22
CA LEU A 335 -19.02 -10.33 -0.53
C LEU A 335 -19.25 -10.11 -2.02
N LEU A 336 -18.27 -10.47 -2.88
CA LEU A 336 -18.41 -10.32 -4.34
C LEU A 336 -19.66 -11.03 -4.86
N LYS A 337 -19.91 -12.26 -4.37
CA LYS A 337 -21.08 -13.05 -4.72
C LYS A 337 -22.38 -12.40 -4.26
N SER A 338 -22.45 -11.91 -3.02
CA SER A 338 -23.63 -11.22 -2.49
C SER A 338 -23.92 -9.90 -3.21
N ALA A 339 -22.87 -9.12 -3.52
CA ALA A 339 -22.96 -7.85 -4.25
C ALA A 339 -23.29 -8.03 -5.75
N LYS A 340 -23.30 -9.27 -6.25
CA LYS A 340 -23.46 -9.61 -7.68
C LYS A 340 -22.43 -8.86 -8.55
N VAL A 341 -21.18 -8.86 -8.10
CA VAL A 341 -20.02 -8.31 -8.79
C VAL A 341 -19.13 -9.46 -9.25
N ARG A 342 -18.37 -9.25 -10.33
CA ARG A 342 -17.50 -10.27 -10.92
C ARG A 342 -16.48 -10.83 -9.94
N ASP A 343 -16.08 -12.08 -10.19
CA ASP A 343 -15.09 -12.74 -9.35
C ASP A 343 -13.71 -12.06 -9.47
N GLY A 344 -13.10 -11.74 -8.33
CA GLY A 344 -11.80 -11.08 -8.27
C GLY A 344 -11.08 -11.30 -6.94
N ARG A 345 -9.82 -10.91 -6.86
CA ARG A 345 -8.99 -10.99 -5.65
C ARG A 345 -9.12 -9.69 -4.88
N LEU A 346 -8.96 -9.74 -3.56
CA LEU A 346 -8.87 -8.52 -2.73
C LEU A 346 -7.66 -7.63 -3.11
N HIS A 347 -6.69 -8.16 -3.87
CA HIS A 347 -5.61 -7.33 -4.45
C HIS A 347 -6.09 -6.48 -5.64
N ASP A 348 -7.19 -6.84 -6.29
CA ASP A 348 -7.72 -6.13 -7.46
C ASP A 348 -8.52 -4.88 -7.03
N ALA A 349 -9.05 -4.87 -5.79
CA ALA A 349 -9.49 -3.63 -5.12
C ALA A 349 -8.35 -2.60 -4.99
N ARG A 350 -7.14 -3.06 -4.65
CA ARG A 350 -5.94 -2.21 -4.64
C ARG A 350 -5.49 -1.80 -6.05
N HIS A 351 -5.70 -2.63 -7.07
CA HIS A 351 -5.49 -2.22 -8.45
C HIS A 351 -6.45 -1.09 -8.84
N THR A 352 -7.72 -1.19 -8.43
CA THR A 352 -8.74 -0.15 -8.62
C THR A 352 -8.34 1.19 -8.01
N ALA A 353 -7.90 1.21 -6.74
CA ALA A 353 -7.41 2.42 -6.07
C ALA A 353 -6.26 3.10 -6.84
N ALA A 354 -5.30 2.31 -7.35
CA ALA A 354 -4.18 2.84 -8.13
C ALA A 354 -4.65 3.48 -9.45
N THR A 355 -5.58 2.84 -10.15
CA THR A 355 -6.18 3.39 -11.38
C THR A 355 -6.89 4.71 -11.10
N VAL A 356 -7.71 4.78 -10.04
CA VAL A 356 -8.43 6.01 -9.66
C VAL A 356 -7.47 7.16 -9.38
N LEU A 357 -6.41 6.94 -8.59
CA LEU A 357 -5.40 7.97 -8.31
C LEU A 357 -4.70 8.47 -9.59
N LEU A 358 -4.40 7.57 -10.54
CA LEU A 358 -3.80 7.94 -11.82
C LEU A 358 -4.77 8.70 -12.75
N ILE A 359 -6.06 8.33 -12.76
CA ILE A 359 -7.11 9.05 -13.50
C ILE A 359 -7.30 10.46 -12.94
N LEU A 360 -7.22 10.64 -11.62
CA LEU A 360 -7.28 11.93 -10.94
C LEU A 360 -6.03 12.81 -11.15
N GLY A 361 -5.05 12.37 -11.95
CA GLY A 361 -3.85 13.14 -12.25
C GLY A 361 -2.87 13.28 -11.06
N VAL A 362 -3.01 12.44 -10.02
CA VAL A 362 -2.09 12.44 -8.88
C VAL A 362 -0.70 12.05 -9.36
N SER A 363 0.32 12.83 -9.01
CA SER A 363 1.68 12.59 -9.50
C SER A 363 2.20 11.21 -9.14
N ASP A 364 2.96 10.58 -10.05
CA ASP A 364 3.53 9.24 -9.86
C ASP A 364 4.28 9.07 -8.54
N SER A 365 4.92 10.13 -8.03
CA SER A 365 5.64 10.11 -6.75
C SER A 365 4.70 10.00 -5.53
N ILE A 366 3.53 10.65 -5.59
CA ILE A 366 2.49 10.57 -4.57
C ILE A 366 1.76 9.23 -4.67
N VAL A 367 1.48 8.73 -5.89
CA VAL A 367 0.94 7.38 -6.10
C VAL A 367 1.89 6.32 -5.55
N ASP A 368 3.19 6.37 -5.92
CA ASP A 368 4.22 5.47 -5.38
C ASP A 368 4.23 5.49 -3.84
N ARG A 369 4.07 6.68 -3.23
CA ARG A 369 3.99 6.86 -1.77
C ARG A 369 2.73 6.25 -1.17
N ILE A 370 1.52 6.63 -1.61
CA ILE A 370 0.22 6.12 -1.10
C ILE A 370 0.15 4.60 -1.25
N MET A 371 0.60 4.08 -2.39
CA MET A 371 0.62 2.65 -2.64
C MET A 371 1.71 1.93 -1.83
N GLY A 372 2.76 2.61 -1.36
CA GLY A 372 3.93 1.97 -0.77
C GLY A 372 4.62 1.06 -1.79
N TRP A 373 4.94 1.63 -2.95
CA TRP A 373 5.83 1.05 -3.96
C TRP A 373 7.25 1.55 -3.72
N GLU A 374 8.26 0.77 -4.15
CA GLU A 374 9.66 1.17 -3.96
C GLU A 374 10.04 2.19 -5.05
N PRO A 375 10.49 3.41 -4.68
CA PRO A 375 10.86 4.44 -5.65
C PRO A 375 11.89 3.94 -6.67
N GLY A 376 11.71 4.33 -7.94
CA GLY A 376 12.58 3.90 -9.05
C GLY A 376 12.34 2.47 -9.56
N LYS A 377 11.72 1.57 -8.77
CA LYS A 377 11.34 0.20 -9.21
C LYS A 377 9.86 0.07 -9.56
N SER A 378 9.07 1.10 -9.26
CA SER A 378 7.63 1.19 -9.52
C SER A 378 7.22 1.23 -10.99
N ALA A 379 8.14 1.55 -11.92
CA ALA A 379 7.80 1.75 -13.33
C ALA A 379 7.08 0.54 -13.98
N ARG A 380 7.48 -0.70 -13.68
CA ARG A 380 6.76 -1.91 -14.15
C ARG A 380 5.35 -2.02 -13.54
N MET A 381 5.18 -1.59 -12.30
CA MET A 381 3.89 -1.59 -11.61
C MET A 381 2.95 -0.54 -12.22
N ARG A 382 3.46 0.67 -12.49
CA ARG A 382 2.73 1.74 -13.18
C ARG A 382 2.32 1.37 -14.62
N ARG A 383 3.19 0.67 -15.36
CA ARG A 383 2.88 0.18 -16.74
C ARG A 383 1.56 -0.57 -16.85
N ARG A 384 1.18 -1.37 -15.84
CA ARG A 384 -0.11 -2.11 -15.80
C ARG A 384 -1.35 -1.20 -15.95
N TYR A 385 -1.23 0.08 -15.64
CA TYR A 385 -2.34 1.05 -15.64
C TYR A 385 -2.23 2.09 -16.76
N GLN A 386 -1.14 2.10 -17.55
CA GLN A 386 -0.94 3.05 -18.66
C GLN A 386 -1.99 2.91 -19.77
N HIS A 387 -2.65 1.76 -19.87
CA HIS A 387 -3.75 1.54 -20.82
C HIS A 387 -5.02 2.30 -20.44
N VAL A 388 -5.19 2.65 -19.16
CA VAL A 388 -6.36 3.39 -18.65
C VAL A 388 -6.12 4.91 -18.63
N THR A 389 -4.94 5.38 -19.04
CA THR A 389 -4.63 6.82 -19.04
C THR A 389 -5.15 7.57 -20.27
N SER A 390 -5.94 6.97 -21.18
CA SER A 390 -6.47 7.70 -22.35
C SER A 390 -7.23 9.00 -22.02
N PRO A 391 -8.09 9.07 -20.97
CA PRO A 391 -8.69 10.34 -20.55
C PRO A 391 -7.66 11.34 -20.00
N VAL A 392 -6.63 10.85 -19.31
CA VAL A 392 -5.52 11.67 -18.79
C VAL A 392 -4.65 12.20 -19.93
N LEU A 393 -4.41 11.40 -20.97
CA LEU A 393 -3.71 11.78 -22.19
C LEU A 393 -4.52 12.80 -23.00
N GLN A 394 -5.84 12.66 -23.06
CA GLN A 394 -6.73 13.66 -23.67
C GLN A 394 -6.71 14.99 -22.90
N GLN A 395 -6.81 14.97 -21.56
CA GLN A 395 -6.65 16.17 -20.73
C GLN A 395 -5.24 16.79 -20.85
N THR A 396 -4.20 15.96 -20.94
CA THR A 396 -2.81 16.42 -21.11
C THR A 396 -2.61 17.03 -22.50
N ALA A 397 -3.16 16.42 -23.54
CA ALA A 397 -3.16 16.95 -24.90
C ALA A 397 -3.93 18.27 -25.00
N ALA A 398 -5.04 18.43 -24.28
CA ALA A 398 -5.76 19.71 -24.20
C ALA A 398 -4.90 20.80 -23.52
N LYS A 399 -4.20 20.47 -22.42
CA LYS A 399 -3.27 21.39 -21.73
C LYS A 399 -2.08 21.78 -22.62
N VAL A 400 -1.46 20.81 -23.30
CA VAL A 400 -0.38 21.05 -24.28
C VAL A 400 -0.90 21.84 -25.49
N GLY A 401 -2.14 21.59 -25.91
CA GLY A 401 -2.90 22.35 -26.90
C GLY A 401 -2.91 23.85 -26.60
N GLY A 402 -3.40 24.19 -25.41
CA GLY A 402 -3.43 25.58 -24.94
C GLY A 402 -2.04 26.22 -24.76
N LEU A 403 -1.00 25.42 -24.49
CA LEU A 403 0.34 25.94 -24.19
C LEU A 403 1.26 26.12 -25.42
N LEU A 404 1.08 25.30 -26.47
CA LEU A 404 1.85 25.38 -27.72
C LEU A 404 1.17 26.18 -28.82
N TRP A 405 -0.16 26.16 -28.88
CA TRP A 405 -0.97 26.87 -29.89
C TRP A 405 -1.86 27.96 -29.31
N GLY A 406 -1.79 28.21 -27.99
CA GLY A 406 -2.27 29.45 -27.40
C GLY A 406 -1.46 30.66 -27.90
N PRO A 407 -2.00 31.88 -27.77
CA PRO A 407 -1.33 33.09 -28.26
C PRO A 407 0.04 33.26 -27.59
N ARG A 408 1.09 33.40 -28.40
CA ARG A 408 2.41 33.80 -27.90
C ARG A 408 2.33 35.24 -27.41
N LEU A 409 2.64 35.45 -26.14
CA LEU A 409 2.85 36.78 -25.59
C LEU A 409 4.31 37.18 -25.80
N ASP A 410 4.51 38.34 -26.43
CA ASP A 410 5.83 38.87 -26.74
C ASP A 410 6.61 39.27 -25.48
N VAL A 411 7.94 39.21 -25.62
CA VAL A 411 8.90 39.42 -24.53
C VAL A 411 9.00 40.92 -24.18
N ILE A 412 8.91 41.23 -22.89
CA ILE A 412 9.48 42.46 -22.32
C ILE A 412 10.51 42.05 -21.27
N GLU A 413 11.75 42.53 -21.45
CA GLU A 413 12.91 42.12 -20.66
C GLU A 413 13.02 42.82 -19.29
N PRO A 414 13.74 42.24 -18.31
CA PRO A 414 13.74 42.69 -16.91
C PRO A 414 15.01 43.46 -16.49
N ALA A 415 14.86 44.38 -15.54
CA ALA A 415 15.97 44.95 -14.76
C ALA A 415 15.48 45.60 -13.44
N PRO A 416 16.33 45.77 -12.40
CA PRO A 416 17.21 44.73 -11.85
C PRO A 416 17.21 44.70 -10.30
N GLY A 417 17.36 43.50 -9.69
CA GLY A 417 17.50 43.38 -8.22
C GLY A 417 17.50 41.94 -7.67
N GLY A 418 18.56 41.16 -7.91
CA GLY A 418 18.78 39.85 -7.25
C GLY A 418 19.31 40.00 -5.80
N SER A 419 19.38 38.96 -4.95
CA SER A 419 19.28 37.49 -5.10
C SER A 419 18.78 36.85 -3.76
N VAL A 420 18.20 35.63 -3.60
CA VAL A 420 18.34 34.28 -4.22
C VAL A 420 19.66 33.57 -3.84
N PRO A 421 19.74 32.25 -3.48
CA PRO A 421 18.74 31.16 -3.25
C PRO A 421 18.87 30.52 -1.81
N GLY A 422 18.23 29.42 -1.36
CA GLY A 422 17.30 28.38 -1.87
C GLY A 422 17.17 27.24 -0.79
N PRO A 423 16.64 26.03 -1.05
CA PRO A 423 16.03 25.51 -2.27
C PRO A 423 14.57 25.00 -2.13
N SER A 424 13.75 25.40 -3.10
CA SER A 424 13.00 24.52 -4.02
C SER A 424 12.09 23.40 -3.46
N GLN A 425 10.78 23.67 -3.51
CA GLN A 425 9.76 22.65 -3.80
C GLN A 425 9.03 23.05 -5.09
N SER A 426 9.06 22.21 -6.12
CA SER A 426 8.30 22.45 -7.35
C SER A 426 6.83 22.02 -7.19
N PRO A 427 5.84 22.73 -7.79
CA PRO A 427 4.45 22.63 -7.35
C PRO A 427 3.67 21.43 -7.91
N VAL A 428 2.62 21.07 -7.16
CA VAL A 428 1.52 20.19 -7.57
C VAL A 428 0.60 20.95 -8.57
N PRO A 429 -0.11 20.28 -9.51
CA PRO A 429 -0.88 20.96 -10.55
C PRO A 429 -2.04 21.82 -10.04
N THR A 430 -2.41 22.78 -10.89
CA THR A 430 -3.48 23.79 -10.73
C THR A 430 -4.66 23.40 -9.83
N GLU A 431 -4.81 24.17 -8.75
CA GLU A 431 -6.03 24.25 -7.95
C GLU A 431 -7.15 24.96 -8.73
N PRO A 432 -8.43 24.79 -8.34
CA PRO A 432 -9.53 25.48 -9.03
C PRO A 432 -9.37 27.00 -8.90
N THR A 433 -9.32 27.69 -10.04
CA THR A 433 -9.60 29.12 -10.16
C THR A 433 -10.91 29.43 -9.43
N VAL A 434 -10.88 30.39 -8.51
CA VAL A 434 -12.09 30.85 -7.80
C VAL A 434 -12.56 32.15 -8.45
N TYR A 435 -13.80 32.17 -8.90
CA TYR A 435 -14.45 33.38 -9.41
C TYR A 435 -15.15 34.08 -8.27
N VAL A 436 -14.71 35.29 -7.92
CA VAL A 436 -15.23 36.03 -6.77
C VAL A 436 -16.10 37.18 -7.25
N ALA A 437 -17.41 37.08 -7.04
CA ALA A 437 -18.33 38.19 -7.26
C ALA A 437 -18.20 39.21 -6.11
N LEU A 438 -17.84 40.44 -6.46
CA LEU A 438 -17.74 41.61 -5.59
C LEU A 438 -19.09 42.34 -5.63
N LEU A 439 -19.83 42.31 -4.53
CA LEU A 439 -21.15 42.95 -4.40
C LEU A 439 -21.06 44.03 -3.31
N GLY A 440 -20.84 45.29 -3.71
CA GLY A 440 -20.46 46.33 -2.76
C GLY A 440 -19.17 45.96 -2.02
N GLU A 441 -19.23 45.81 -0.69
CA GLU A 441 -18.11 45.37 0.14
C GLU A 441 -17.97 43.83 0.26
N ARG A 442 -18.95 43.05 -0.23
CA ARG A 442 -19.03 41.58 -0.03
C ARG A 442 -18.31 40.80 -1.13
N ARG A 443 -17.82 39.60 -0.80
CA ARG A 443 -16.98 38.77 -1.69
C ARG A 443 -17.46 37.33 -1.75
N ILE A 444 -18.08 36.97 -2.86
CA ILE A 444 -18.76 35.68 -3.01
C ILE A 444 -17.97 34.74 -3.93
N PRO A 445 -17.44 33.60 -3.42
CA PRO A 445 -16.65 32.67 -4.22
C PRO A 445 -17.49 31.62 -4.97
N PHE A 446 -17.16 31.38 -6.24
CA PHE A 446 -17.75 30.36 -7.10
C PHE A 446 -16.69 29.51 -7.82
N LEU A 447 -17.02 28.24 -8.09
CA LEU A 447 -16.22 27.33 -8.94
C LEU A 447 -16.47 27.55 -10.45
N ARG A 448 -17.53 28.28 -10.82
CA ARG A 448 -17.87 28.58 -12.23
C ARG A 448 -18.14 30.06 -12.39
N ARG A 449 -17.51 30.67 -13.39
CA ARG A 449 -17.65 32.09 -13.70
C ARG A 449 -19.11 32.47 -14.00
N GLU A 450 -19.82 31.64 -14.76
CA GLU A 450 -21.24 31.81 -15.10
C GLU A 450 -22.13 32.08 -13.87
N HIS A 451 -21.87 31.40 -12.75
CA HIS A 451 -22.64 31.58 -11.51
C HIS A 451 -22.27 32.89 -10.77
N ALA A 452 -21.01 33.31 -10.87
CA ALA A 452 -20.55 34.59 -10.34
C ALA A 452 -21.13 35.76 -11.16
N ASP A 453 -21.03 35.68 -12.49
CA ASP A 453 -21.53 36.69 -13.43
C ASP A 453 -23.06 36.85 -13.28
N ALA A 454 -23.82 35.74 -13.16
CA ALA A 454 -25.26 35.77 -12.95
C ALA A 454 -25.67 36.44 -11.62
N VAL A 455 -24.90 36.22 -10.54
CA VAL A 455 -25.16 36.84 -9.23
C VAL A 455 -24.77 38.33 -9.22
N ALA A 456 -23.65 38.70 -9.84
CA ALA A 456 -23.25 40.11 -10.00
C ALA A 456 -24.26 40.89 -10.86
N SER A 457 -24.68 40.33 -12.00
CA SER A 457 -25.70 40.92 -12.87
C SER A 457 -27.02 41.14 -12.13
N ARG A 458 -27.48 40.16 -11.35
CA ARG A 458 -28.71 40.27 -10.56
C ARG A 458 -28.62 41.32 -9.46
N TRP A 459 -27.52 41.33 -8.70
CA TRP A 459 -27.28 42.35 -7.67
C TRP A 459 -27.27 43.77 -8.26
N GLY A 460 -26.65 43.98 -9.43
CA GLY A 460 -26.65 45.28 -10.11
C GLY A 460 -28.05 45.72 -10.59
N ALA A 461 -28.94 44.78 -10.91
CA ALA A 461 -30.34 45.07 -11.23
C ALA A 461 -31.16 45.41 -9.97
N ASP A 462 -30.95 44.69 -8.87
CA ASP A 462 -31.63 44.90 -7.59
C ASP A 462 -31.12 46.16 -6.85
N HIS A 463 -29.86 46.57 -7.08
CA HIS A 463 -29.20 47.72 -6.44
C HIS A 463 -28.53 48.69 -7.45
N PRO A 464 -29.32 49.48 -8.21
CA PRO A 464 -28.78 50.40 -9.21
C PRO A 464 -27.76 51.38 -8.63
N GLY A 465 -26.58 51.45 -9.25
CA GLY A 465 -25.49 52.36 -8.85
C GLY A 465 -24.52 51.80 -7.80
N GLN A 466 -24.70 50.56 -7.31
CA GLN A 466 -23.70 49.88 -6.50
C GLN A 466 -22.74 49.04 -7.37
N PRO A 467 -21.45 48.91 -7.01
CA PRO A 467 -20.49 48.14 -7.79
C PRO A 467 -20.82 46.63 -7.72
N ALA A 468 -20.72 45.99 -8.89
CA ALA A 468 -21.05 44.59 -9.12
C ALA A 468 -20.07 44.01 -10.16
N GLU A 469 -18.98 43.38 -9.71
CA GLU A 469 -17.92 42.88 -10.59
C GLU A 469 -17.56 41.44 -10.26
N VAL A 470 -16.94 40.71 -11.20
CA VAL A 470 -16.44 39.35 -10.99
C VAL A 470 -14.95 39.34 -11.26
N GLU A 471 -14.18 39.10 -10.21
CA GLU A 471 -12.74 38.93 -10.32
C GLU A 471 -12.35 37.45 -10.40
N GLU A 472 -11.35 37.14 -11.23
CA GLU A 472 -10.67 35.85 -11.20
C GLU A 472 -9.57 35.84 -10.13
N TRP A 473 -9.60 34.84 -9.25
CA TRP A 473 -8.67 34.71 -8.13
C TRP A 473 -7.92 33.37 -8.22
N ASP A 474 -6.59 33.47 -8.29
CA ASP A 474 -5.68 32.34 -8.09
C ASP A 474 -5.61 31.94 -6.59
N ARG A 475 -4.87 30.86 -6.30
CA ARG A 475 -4.66 30.37 -4.92
C ARG A 475 -4.09 31.45 -4.01
N GLU A 476 -3.09 32.21 -4.44
CA GLU A 476 -2.38 33.14 -3.56
C GLU A 476 -3.29 34.32 -3.21
N LYS A 477 -4.01 34.86 -4.18
CA LYS A 477 -5.05 35.88 -3.98
C LYS A 477 -6.21 35.35 -3.14
N TRP A 478 -6.64 34.10 -3.32
CA TRP A 478 -7.66 33.45 -2.50
C TRP A 478 -7.21 33.20 -1.05
N VAL A 479 -5.96 32.80 -0.83
CA VAL A 479 -5.41 32.62 0.54
C VAL A 479 -5.16 33.97 1.21
N ALA A 480 -4.73 35.00 0.47
CA ALA A 480 -4.39 36.31 1.04
C ALA A 480 -5.57 37.27 1.22
N LYS A 481 -6.61 37.18 0.37
CA LYS A 481 -7.78 38.10 0.37
C LYS A 481 -9.14 37.40 0.50
N GLY A 482 -9.15 36.06 0.44
CA GLY A 482 -10.36 35.24 0.51
C GLY A 482 -10.72 34.84 1.93
N SER A 483 -11.83 34.13 2.09
CA SER A 483 -12.45 33.92 3.39
C SER A 483 -11.78 32.87 4.28
N GLY A 484 -10.68 32.24 3.82
CA GLY A 484 -9.63 31.63 4.66
C GLY A 484 -10.07 30.69 5.79
N GLY A 485 -11.23 30.05 5.67
CA GLY A 485 -11.94 29.43 6.81
C GLY A 485 -13.28 28.82 6.39
N THR A 486 -14.19 28.64 7.35
CA THR A 486 -15.39 27.75 7.30
C THR A 486 -16.48 28.07 6.27
N ARG A 487 -16.24 28.91 5.25
CA ARG A 487 -17.23 29.26 4.21
C ARG A 487 -17.00 28.45 2.92
N PRO A 488 -18.03 27.79 2.35
CA PRO A 488 -17.87 26.97 1.15
C PRO A 488 -17.77 27.80 -0.14
N VAL A 489 -16.97 27.34 -1.10
CA VAL A 489 -16.96 27.83 -2.49
C VAL A 489 -18.17 27.27 -3.23
N ARG A 490 -18.90 28.11 -3.98
CA ARG A 490 -20.19 27.74 -4.57
C ARG A 490 -20.05 27.03 -5.91
N ASP A 491 -20.62 25.85 -6.05
CA ASP A 491 -20.62 25.07 -7.30
C ASP A 491 -21.81 25.42 -8.23
N ARG A 492 -22.88 26.02 -7.69
CA ARG A 492 -24.13 26.39 -8.36
C ARG A 492 -24.55 27.84 -8.09
N MET A 493 -25.43 28.38 -8.94
CA MET A 493 -26.11 29.65 -8.68
C MET A 493 -27.07 29.50 -7.47
N PRO A 494 -27.01 30.40 -6.48
CA PRO A 494 -27.95 30.43 -5.36
C PRO A 494 -29.34 30.94 -5.79
N ASP A 495 -30.38 30.53 -5.07
CA ASP A 495 -31.73 30.99 -5.35
C ASP A 495 -31.97 32.40 -4.81
N CYS A 496 -32.71 33.20 -5.56
CA CYS A 496 -33.21 34.49 -5.10
C CYS A 496 -34.44 34.27 -4.21
N ARG A 497 -34.19 33.80 -2.98
CA ARG A 497 -35.16 33.63 -1.91
C ARG A 497 -34.78 34.49 -0.71
N ILE A 498 -35.79 35.10 -0.08
CA ILE A 498 -35.59 35.80 1.19
C ILE A 498 -35.20 34.75 2.25
N VAL A 499 -34.19 35.10 3.05
CA VAL A 499 -33.74 34.30 4.19
C VAL A 499 -33.86 35.11 5.47
N HIS A 500 -34.35 34.46 6.53
CA HIS A 500 -34.42 35.01 7.88
C HIS A 500 -33.31 34.40 8.73
N HIS A 501 -32.63 35.22 9.53
CA HIS A 501 -31.56 34.81 10.44
C HIS A 501 -31.77 35.44 11.82
N ALA A 502 -31.55 34.67 12.89
CA ALA A 502 -31.63 35.13 14.28
C ALA A 502 -30.41 34.63 15.07
N HIS A 503 -29.88 35.48 15.95
CA HIS A 503 -28.67 35.21 16.73
C HIS A 503 -28.81 35.71 18.16
N ALA A 504 -28.33 34.91 19.13
CA ALA A 504 -28.13 35.33 20.51
C ALA A 504 -26.86 34.70 21.07
N VAL A 505 -26.21 35.42 21.99
CA VAL A 505 -25.00 34.99 22.70
C VAL A 505 -25.31 34.95 24.19
N TYR A 506 -24.82 33.93 24.88
CA TYR A 506 -25.04 33.71 26.31
C TYR A 506 -23.70 33.51 27.03
N LEU A 507 -23.56 34.18 28.18
CA LEU A 507 -22.43 34.06 29.09
C LEU A 507 -22.50 32.76 29.92
N PRO A 508 -21.43 32.34 30.63
CA PRO A 508 -21.41 31.14 31.49
C PRO A 508 -22.47 31.01 32.60
N GLY A 509 -23.21 32.07 32.91
CA GLY A 509 -24.38 32.03 33.81
C GLY A 509 -25.70 31.70 33.09
N GLY A 510 -25.70 31.61 31.76
CA GLY A 510 -26.90 31.64 30.91
C GLY A 510 -27.54 33.02 30.79
N ASP A 511 -26.86 34.08 31.24
CA ASP A 511 -27.26 35.47 31.00
C ASP A 511 -27.03 35.83 29.54
N ARG A 512 -28.00 36.50 28.91
CA ARG A 512 -27.92 36.92 27.51
C ARG A 512 -26.99 38.13 27.40
N LEU A 513 -25.91 37.99 26.62
CA LEU A 513 -25.02 39.10 26.31
C LEU A 513 -25.73 40.09 25.37
N ASN A 514 -25.83 41.35 25.77
CA ASN A 514 -26.34 42.39 24.88
C ASN A 514 -25.23 42.85 23.93
N ILE A 515 -25.22 42.27 22.73
CA ILE A 515 -24.25 42.53 21.65
C ILE A 515 -24.53 43.83 20.86
N GLY A 516 -25.21 44.81 21.44
CA GLY A 516 -25.43 46.14 20.84
C GLY A 516 -26.30 46.14 19.58
N ARG A 517 -27.21 45.17 19.46
CA ARG A 517 -28.24 45.11 18.40
C ARG A 517 -29.60 44.97 19.05
N ASP A 518 -30.31 46.08 19.17
CA ASP A 518 -31.64 46.13 19.79
C ASP A 518 -32.69 45.34 18.99
N GLU A 519 -32.48 45.16 17.68
CA GLU A 519 -33.33 44.34 16.83
C GLU A 519 -33.02 42.84 16.99
N GLN A 520 -33.86 42.17 17.78
CA GLN A 520 -33.79 40.72 18.03
C GLN A 520 -34.17 39.84 16.81
N TRP A 521 -34.26 40.42 15.60
CA TRP A 521 -34.87 39.79 14.43
C TRP A 521 -34.13 40.09 13.11
N SER A 522 -34.35 39.21 12.14
CA SER A 522 -33.67 39.13 10.84
C SER A 522 -33.52 40.43 10.06
N ILE A 523 -32.29 40.70 9.58
CA ILE A 523 -32.10 41.40 8.30
C ILE A 523 -32.73 40.52 7.22
N THR A 524 -33.76 41.04 6.55
CA THR A 524 -34.33 40.43 5.34
C THR A 524 -33.32 40.62 4.21
N ALA A 525 -32.79 39.52 3.68
CA ALA A 525 -31.76 39.54 2.64
C ALA A 525 -31.96 38.35 1.70
N TRP A 526 -31.44 38.45 0.48
CA TRP A 526 -31.36 37.31 -0.43
C TRP A 526 -30.30 36.31 0.07
N GLU A 527 -30.49 35.01 -0.24
CA GLU A 527 -29.54 33.97 0.17
C GLU A 527 -28.09 34.33 -0.18
N PHE A 528 -27.87 34.81 -1.41
CA PHE A 528 -26.54 35.13 -1.90
C PHE A 528 -25.85 36.27 -1.14
N GLU A 529 -26.61 37.28 -0.72
CA GLU A 529 -26.12 38.45 0.02
C GLU A 529 -25.57 38.07 1.39
N THR A 530 -26.25 37.15 2.10
CA THR A 530 -25.86 36.76 3.46
C THR A 530 -24.66 35.81 3.51
N GLU A 531 -24.23 35.26 2.36
CA GLU A 531 -23.24 34.20 2.19
C GLU A 531 -23.50 32.85 2.89
N LEU A 532 -24.51 32.78 3.74
CA LEU A 532 -24.97 31.57 4.39
C LEU A 532 -25.86 30.79 3.39
N TYR A 533 -25.76 29.45 3.33
CA TYR A 533 -26.60 28.61 2.47
C TYR A 533 -27.76 27.98 3.27
N THR A 534 -29.02 27.98 2.82
CA THR A 534 -30.10 27.12 3.36
C THR A 534 -31.28 26.98 2.39
N ASP A 535 -31.58 25.74 2.01
CA ASP A 535 -32.80 25.33 1.31
C ASP A 535 -33.93 24.92 2.27
N LEU A 536 -33.58 24.57 3.52
CA LEU A 536 -34.53 24.17 4.57
C LEU A 536 -35.43 25.32 5.05
N PRO A 537 -36.70 25.04 5.42
CA PRO A 537 -37.63 26.05 5.95
C PRO A 537 -37.11 26.66 7.26
N VAL A 538 -36.45 25.86 8.09
CA VAL A 538 -35.66 26.29 9.24
C VAL A 538 -34.54 25.30 9.54
N ARG A 539 -33.44 25.81 10.09
CA ARG A 539 -32.35 25.06 10.73
C ARG A 539 -31.80 25.87 11.89
N TRP A 540 -31.22 25.18 12.88
CA TRP A 540 -30.55 25.84 14.00
C TRP A 540 -29.42 25.00 14.57
N HIS A 541 -28.52 25.66 15.31
CA HIS A 541 -27.52 25.01 16.15
C HIS A 541 -27.16 25.89 17.35
N THR A 542 -26.62 25.25 18.39
CA THR A 542 -25.89 25.94 19.47
C THR A 542 -24.41 25.60 19.37
N THR A 543 -23.54 26.57 19.64
CA THR A 543 -22.09 26.40 19.54
C THR A 543 -21.39 27.17 20.66
N ARG A 544 -20.47 26.52 21.38
CA ARG A 544 -19.59 27.17 22.35
C ARG A 544 -18.32 27.70 21.66
N ARG A 545 -17.86 28.89 22.02
CA ARG A 545 -16.58 29.46 21.54
C ARG A 545 -15.49 29.37 22.62
N LEU A 546 -14.23 29.26 22.19
CA LEU A 546 -13.07 29.42 23.07
C LEU A 546 -13.13 30.80 23.71
N GLY A 547 -13.14 30.87 25.05
CA GLY A 547 -13.38 32.12 25.79
C GLY A 547 -14.75 32.24 26.47
N GLN A 548 -15.48 31.12 26.59
CA GLN A 548 -16.62 30.90 27.51
C GLN A 548 -18.05 31.30 27.05
N GLU A 549 -18.26 31.84 25.85
CA GLU A 549 -19.61 32.16 25.34
C GLU A 549 -20.30 30.99 24.59
N VAL A 550 -21.64 30.90 24.69
CA VAL A 550 -22.50 29.98 23.92
C VAL A 550 -23.41 30.77 22.98
N GLU A 551 -23.35 30.46 21.69
CA GLU A 551 -24.16 31.09 20.64
C GLU A 551 -25.36 30.21 20.27
N ALA A 552 -26.53 30.83 20.08
CA ALA A 552 -27.70 30.27 19.43
C ALA A 552 -27.85 30.90 18.03
N GLN A 553 -27.77 30.10 16.97
CA GLN A 553 -27.90 30.55 15.58
C GLN A 553 -29.04 29.83 14.88
N VAL A 554 -29.98 30.59 14.30
CA VAL A 554 -31.17 30.07 13.61
C VAL A 554 -31.32 30.74 12.25
N ARG A 555 -31.66 29.95 11.23
CA ARG A 555 -31.84 30.45 9.86
C ARG A 555 -32.87 29.64 9.08
N GLY A 556 -33.56 30.27 8.15
CA GLY A 556 -34.57 29.59 7.33
C GLY A 556 -35.20 30.49 6.27
N ALA A 557 -35.94 29.88 5.36
CA ALA A 557 -36.76 30.60 4.37
C ALA A 557 -38.14 31.01 4.92
N ASP A 558 -38.59 30.43 6.04
CA ASP A 558 -39.87 30.78 6.67
C ASP A 558 -39.65 31.57 7.99
N LYS A 559 -40.25 32.76 8.08
CA LYS A 559 -40.09 33.66 9.23
C LYS A 559 -40.70 33.08 10.53
N GLY A 560 -41.82 32.37 10.44
CA GLY A 560 -42.51 31.78 11.60
C GLY A 560 -41.77 30.56 12.14
N ALA A 561 -41.25 29.71 11.27
CA ALA A 561 -40.42 28.57 11.62
C ALA A 561 -39.10 29.05 12.26
N VAL A 562 -38.45 30.08 11.70
CA VAL A 562 -37.27 30.72 12.31
C VAL A 562 -37.58 31.33 13.67
N ALA A 563 -38.76 31.95 13.85
CA ALA A 563 -39.19 32.49 15.13
C ALA A 563 -39.35 31.39 16.21
N ALA A 564 -40.03 30.30 15.87
CA ALA A 564 -40.23 29.17 16.78
C ALA A 564 -38.90 28.50 17.16
N ALA A 565 -38.08 28.16 16.17
CA ALA A 565 -36.78 27.53 16.39
C ALA A 565 -35.79 28.44 17.13
N PHE A 566 -35.91 29.78 17.03
CA PHE A 566 -35.06 30.70 17.80
C PHE A 566 -35.36 30.64 19.31
N ALA A 567 -36.62 30.43 19.70
CA ALA A 567 -36.96 30.19 21.11
C ALA A 567 -36.34 28.87 21.62
N GLU A 568 -36.43 27.79 20.84
CA GLU A 568 -35.81 26.50 21.15
C GLU A 568 -34.28 26.58 21.24
N ALA A 569 -33.64 27.23 20.26
CA ALA A 569 -32.20 27.41 20.22
C ALA A 569 -31.69 28.29 21.39
N CYS A 570 -32.44 29.32 21.78
CA CYS A 570 -32.15 30.11 22.96
C CYS A 570 -32.28 29.28 24.25
N ALA A 571 -33.34 28.47 24.39
CA ALA A 571 -33.52 27.59 25.55
C ALA A 571 -32.37 26.58 25.67
N GLN A 572 -31.98 25.94 24.56
CA GLN A 572 -30.82 25.03 24.54
C GLN A 572 -29.51 25.78 24.84
N ALA A 573 -29.29 26.98 24.31
CA ALA A 573 -28.07 27.74 24.56
C ALA A 573 -27.94 28.16 26.04
N VAL A 574 -29.05 28.52 26.69
CA VAL A 574 -29.08 28.81 28.14
C VAL A 574 -28.78 27.56 28.96
N ASP A 575 -29.37 26.40 28.63
CA ASP A 575 -29.09 25.14 29.34
C ASP A 575 -27.63 24.70 29.12
N ARG A 576 -27.14 24.78 27.88
CA ARG A 576 -25.74 24.50 27.51
C ARG A 576 -24.72 25.44 28.15
N ALA A 577 -25.06 26.72 28.33
CA ALA A 577 -24.22 27.67 29.05
C ALA A 577 -24.17 27.37 30.56
N LYS A 578 -25.30 26.96 31.16
CA LYS A 578 -25.40 26.63 32.59
C LYS A 578 -24.89 25.22 32.94
N ARG A 579 -24.90 24.30 31.98
CA ARG A 579 -24.55 22.88 32.13
C ARG A 579 -23.67 22.39 30.97
N PRO A 580 -22.47 22.96 30.79
CA PRO A 580 -21.60 22.60 29.67
C PRO A 580 -21.21 21.11 29.66
N ASP A 581 -21.18 20.48 30.84
CA ASP A 581 -20.96 19.04 31.03
C ASP A 581 -21.97 18.17 30.28
N GLN A 582 -23.25 18.58 30.21
CA GLN A 582 -24.31 17.81 29.54
C GLN A 582 -24.18 17.81 28.01
N TYR A 583 -23.44 18.77 27.46
CA TYR A 583 -23.23 18.96 26.03
C TYR A 583 -21.81 18.58 25.56
N GLY A 584 -20.98 18.05 26.48
CA GLY A 584 -19.58 17.69 26.19
C GLY A 584 -18.61 18.88 26.15
N ASP A 585 -19.05 20.06 26.60
CA ASP A 585 -18.29 21.31 26.55
C ASP A 585 -17.36 21.48 27.78
N THR A 586 -16.62 20.44 28.19
CA THR A 586 -15.73 20.53 29.36
C THR A 586 -14.51 21.42 29.11
N GLU A 587 -14.08 22.22 30.10
CA GLU A 587 -12.97 23.20 29.98
C GLU A 587 -11.54 22.63 29.90
N VAL A 588 -11.40 21.33 29.62
CA VAL A 588 -10.10 20.66 29.58
C VAL A 588 -9.75 20.28 28.13
N TRP A 589 -9.04 21.23 27.50
CA TRP A 589 -8.12 21.12 26.36
C TRP A 589 -8.25 19.90 25.43
#